data_AF-A0A1Q7RMA1-F1
#
_entry.id   AF-A0A1Q7RMA1-F1
#
_cell.length_a   1.000
_cell.length_b   1.000
_cell.length_c   1.000
_cell.angle_alpha   90.00
_cell.angle_beta   90.00
_cell.angle_gamma   90.00
#
_symmetry.space_group_name_H-M   'P 1'
#
loop_
_entity.id
_entity.type
_entity.pdbx_description
1 polymer ?
#
loop_
_entity_poly.entity_id
_entity_poly.type
_entity_poly.pdbx_seq_one_letter_code
_entity_poly.pdbx_strand_id
1 'polypeptide(L)'
;MPTIKIAVINASTVLKDADAGKAVPALQAQVRNDFAPAWGIDADLVFIPRGSQPPAGAWWLTILDNSDQAGALGYHDLTDQGLPLGKVFAGTDIQYGSQWTVTASHELLEMLGDPDINLAAYVEQPNGGMRLYAYEVCDACEAEQFAYKTDGVLVTDFVYPAWFESFRKAGSTQFDRESRVNEPFQLLSGGYIGIFDCPSGNGWTQITGDRKAHRYSMRPPVGSRRERRRTPREQWLRSEIKKRTR
;
A
#
# COMPACT_ATOMS: atom_id res chain seq x y z
N MET A 1 -20.82 -12.81 -0.91
CA MET A 1 -20.44 -11.60 -0.14
C MET A 1 -18.96 -11.71 0.16
N PRO A 2 -18.15 -10.66 -0.02
CA PRO A 2 -16.73 -10.74 0.33
C PRO A 2 -16.58 -10.91 1.85
N THR A 3 -15.57 -11.68 2.24
CA THR A 3 -15.27 -11.98 3.64
C THR A 3 -14.48 -10.86 4.32
N ILE A 4 -13.80 -10.01 3.54
CA ILE A 4 -12.98 -8.90 4.04
C ILE A 4 -13.83 -7.63 4.14
N LYS A 5 -13.79 -6.98 5.30
CA LYS A 5 -14.39 -5.66 5.56
C LYS A 5 -13.29 -4.66 5.87
N ILE A 6 -13.31 -3.52 5.20
CA ILE A 6 -12.31 -2.46 5.39
C ILE A 6 -13.01 -1.18 5.81
N ALA A 7 -12.64 -0.66 6.97
CA ALA A 7 -13.04 0.65 7.44
C ALA A 7 -12.11 1.72 6.84
N VAL A 8 -12.65 2.59 5.99
CA VAL A 8 -11.95 3.79 5.50
C VAL A 8 -12.21 4.91 6.49
N ILE A 9 -11.23 5.19 7.34
CA ILE A 9 -11.36 6.07 8.51
C ILE A 9 -10.76 7.43 8.18
N ASN A 10 -11.55 8.49 8.31
CA ASN A 10 -11.01 9.85 8.27
C ASN A 10 -10.52 10.27 9.66
N ALA A 11 -9.23 10.14 9.94
CA ALA A 11 -8.59 10.69 11.13
C ALA A 11 -7.83 12.00 10.84
N SER A 12 -7.78 12.44 9.59
CA SER A 12 -7.14 13.65 9.13
C SER A 12 -7.96 14.87 9.51
N THR A 13 -7.31 15.98 9.90
CA THR A 13 -7.90 17.31 10.04
C THR A 13 -7.90 18.11 8.74
N VAL A 14 -6.98 17.82 7.80
CA VAL A 14 -6.88 18.51 6.51
C VAL A 14 -7.96 18.11 5.50
N LEU A 15 -8.54 16.90 5.63
CA LEU A 15 -9.67 16.45 4.81
C LEU A 15 -10.98 16.45 5.58
N LYS A 16 -12.03 17.02 4.97
CA LYS A 16 -13.40 16.95 5.50
C LYS A 16 -13.97 15.56 5.24
N ASP A 17 -14.86 15.09 6.12
CA ASP A 17 -15.53 13.79 5.96
C ASP A 17 -16.28 13.68 4.62
N ALA A 18 -16.88 14.78 4.15
CA ALA A 18 -17.57 14.81 2.87
C ALA A 18 -16.63 14.57 1.66
N ASP A 19 -15.38 15.02 1.74
CA ASP A 19 -14.41 14.86 0.65
C ASP A 19 -13.79 13.45 0.71
N ALA A 20 -13.45 12.97 1.90
CA ALA A 20 -12.96 11.60 2.10
C ALA A 20 -14.02 10.55 1.71
N GLY A 21 -15.27 10.75 2.14
CA GLY A 21 -16.38 9.86 1.85
C GLY A 21 -16.72 9.76 0.36
N LYS A 22 -16.49 10.82 -0.43
CA LYS A 22 -16.70 10.81 -1.89
C LYS A 22 -15.70 9.93 -2.64
N ALA A 23 -14.52 9.67 -2.08
CA ALA A 23 -13.54 8.79 -2.72
C ALA A 23 -13.87 7.30 -2.52
N VAL A 24 -14.61 6.94 -1.46
CA VAL A 24 -14.87 5.54 -1.09
C VAL A 24 -15.57 4.72 -2.20
N PRO A 25 -16.58 5.25 -2.92
CA PRO A 25 -17.16 4.52 -4.05
C PRO A 25 -16.14 4.18 -5.15
N ALA A 26 -15.24 5.10 -5.50
CA ALA A 26 -14.21 4.86 -6.50
C ALA A 26 -13.19 3.81 -6.03
N LEU A 27 -12.78 3.86 -4.75
CA LEU A 27 -11.91 2.84 -4.15
C LEU A 27 -12.58 1.46 -4.13
N GLN A 28 -13.88 1.41 -3.79
CA GLN A 28 -14.67 0.18 -3.85
C GLN A 28 -14.77 -0.38 -5.26
N ALA A 29 -15.00 0.49 -6.24
CA ALA A 29 -15.04 0.12 -7.65
C ALA A 29 -13.68 -0.41 -8.12
N GLN A 30 -12.58 0.23 -7.73
CA GLN A 30 -11.23 -0.24 -8.06
C GLN A 30 -10.97 -1.64 -7.50
N VAL A 31 -11.25 -1.87 -6.21
CA VAL A 31 -11.10 -3.19 -5.60
C VAL A 31 -11.95 -4.23 -6.32
N ARG A 32 -13.23 -3.93 -6.56
CA ARG A 32 -14.20 -4.89 -7.10
C ARG A 32 -13.98 -5.20 -8.58
N ASN A 33 -13.73 -4.17 -9.39
CA ASN A 33 -13.80 -4.25 -10.84
C ASN A 33 -12.42 -4.37 -11.48
N ASP A 34 -11.38 -3.84 -10.84
CA ASP A 34 -10.02 -3.84 -11.38
C ASP A 34 -9.14 -4.86 -10.66
N PHE A 35 -9.06 -4.81 -9.33
CA PHE A 35 -8.14 -5.65 -8.56
C PHE A 35 -8.61 -7.09 -8.41
N ALA A 36 -9.88 -7.30 -8.00
CA ALA A 36 -10.42 -8.63 -7.74
C ALA A 36 -10.36 -9.58 -8.94
N PRO A 37 -10.61 -9.16 -10.20
CA PRO A 37 -10.45 -10.05 -11.35
C PRO A 37 -9.02 -10.54 -11.58
N ALA A 38 -8.01 -9.74 -11.24
CA ALA A 38 -6.60 -10.10 -11.42
C ALA A 38 -6.04 -10.91 -10.23
N TRP A 39 -6.46 -10.56 -9.01
CA TRP A 39 -5.88 -11.09 -7.78
C TRP A 39 -6.76 -12.10 -7.03
N GLY A 40 -8.04 -12.23 -7.42
CA GLY A 40 -8.99 -13.12 -6.76
C GLY A 40 -9.38 -12.66 -5.34
N ILE A 41 -9.05 -11.44 -4.96
CA ILE A 41 -9.28 -10.86 -3.62
C ILE A 41 -10.22 -9.66 -3.75
N ASP A 42 -11.25 -9.63 -2.92
CA ASP A 42 -12.30 -8.62 -2.93
C ASP A 42 -12.66 -8.22 -1.50
N ALA A 43 -13.18 -7.01 -1.32
CA ALA A 43 -13.54 -6.45 -0.01
C ALA A 43 -14.73 -5.51 -0.12
N ASP A 44 -15.47 -5.38 0.99
CA ASP A 44 -16.46 -4.30 1.14
C ASP A 44 -15.88 -3.18 2.02
N LEU A 45 -15.95 -1.96 1.49
CA LEU A 45 -15.47 -0.75 2.13
C LEU A 45 -16.61 -0.05 2.87
N VAL A 46 -16.34 0.44 4.07
CA VAL A 46 -17.26 1.28 4.85
C VAL A 46 -16.56 2.57 5.27
N PHE A 47 -17.18 3.71 4.98
CA PHE A 47 -16.64 5.00 5.39
C PHE A 47 -16.93 5.26 6.88
N ILE A 48 -15.90 5.68 7.62
CA ILE A 48 -15.99 6.03 9.04
C ILE A 48 -15.58 7.50 9.20
N PRO A 49 -16.53 8.40 9.55
CA PRO A 49 -16.23 9.81 9.72
C PRO A 49 -15.38 10.06 10.98
N ARG A 50 -14.73 11.21 11.02
CA ARG A 50 -13.81 11.57 12.11
C ARG A 50 -14.47 11.45 13.48
N GLY A 51 -13.76 10.80 14.41
CA GLY A 51 -14.22 10.60 15.80
C GLY A 51 -15.24 9.47 15.98
N SER A 52 -15.61 8.76 14.91
CA SER A 52 -16.43 7.55 14.99
C SER A 52 -15.58 6.29 15.12
N GLN A 53 -16.19 5.22 15.60
CA GLN A 53 -15.53 3.93 15.80
C GLN A 53 -15.74 3.02 14.58
N PRO A 54 -14.67 2.34 14.10
CA PRO A 54 -14.82 1.34 13.04
C PRO A 54 -15.52 0.08 13.58
N PRO A 55 -16.16 -0.72 12.71
CA PRO A 55 -16.73 -2.01 13.09
C PRO A 55 -15.65 -2.97 13.62
N ALA A 56 -15.99 -3.77 14.62
CA ALA A 56 -15.13 -4.85 15.09
C ALA A 56 -14.83 -5.84 13.94
N GLY A 57 -13.60 -6.35 13.89
CA GLY A 57 -13.16 -7.29 12.86
C GLY A 57 -12.82 -6.66 11.51
N ALA A 58 -13.00 -5.35 11.33
CA ALA A 58 -12.64 -4.66 10.10
C ALA A 58 -11.13 -4.35 10.08
N TRP A 59 -10.51 -4.48 8.90
CA TRP A 59 -9.19 -3.91 8.63
C TRP A 59 -9.32 -2.40 8.47
N TRP A 60 -8.25 -1.65 8.70
CA TRP A 60 -8.33 -0.18 8.68
C TRP A 60 -7.51 0.42 7.56
N LEU A 61 -8.12 1.31 6.78
CA LEU A 61 -7.43 2.26 5.92
C LEU A 61 -7.61 3.64 6.54
N THR A 62 -6.59 4.15 7.22
CA THR A 62 -6.69 5.38 8.03
C THR A 62 -6.05 6.56 7.31
N ILE A 63 -6.85 7.59 7.05
CA ILE A 63 -6.43 8.86 6.49
C ILE A 63 -5.99 9.78 7.63
N LEU A 64 -4.79 10.33 7.53
CA LEU A 64 -4.07 11.11 8.54
C LEU A 64 -3.54 12.40 7.92
N ASP A 65 -3.13 13.36 8.75
CA ASP A 65 -2.50 14.59 8.26
C ASP A 65 -1.07 14.32 7.78
N ASN A 66 -0.12 14.10 8.69
CA ASN A 66 1.29 13.96 8.33
C ASN A 66 1.93 12.70 8.92
N SER A 67 3.02 12.25 8.30
CA SER A 67 3.79 11.08 8.73
C SER A 67 4.57 11.26 10.03
N ASP A 68 4.58 12.47 10.60
CA ASP A 68 5.48 12.89 11.68
C ASP A 68 4.75 13.41 12.93
N GLN A 69 3.52 12.97 13.22
CA GLN A 69 2.89 13.27 14.52
C GLN A 69 3.67 12.67 15.69
N ALA A 70 4.75 13.35 16.10
CA ALA A 70 5.41 13.26 17.37
C ALA A 70 4.61 14.10 18.37
N GLY A 71 3.96 13.45 19.34
CA GLY A 71 3.20 14.16 20.37
C GLY A 71 2.09 13.37 21.07
N ALA A 72 1.76 12.16 20.60
CA ALA A 72 0.82 11.25 21.27
C ALA A 72 1.48 9.90 21.64
N LEU A 73 2.73 9.95 22.14
CA LEU A 73 3.47 8.87 22.85
C LEU A 73 3.33 7.39 22.37
N GLY A 74 2.99 7.14 21.10
CA GLY A 74 2.96 5.79 20.52
C GLY A 74 2.67 5.83 19.02
N TYR A 75 3.36 4.97 18.26
CA TYR A 75 3.04 4.68 16.86
C TYR A 75 2.26 3.36 16.81
N HIS A 76 1.40 3.15 15.81
CA HIS A 76 0.58 1.94 15.70
C HIS A 76 0.57 1.33 14.31
N ASP A 77 0.95 0.06 14.20
CA ASP A 77 1.14 -0.70 12.96
C ASP A 77 -0.06 -1.57 12.60
N LEU A 78 -0.81 -2.00 13.60
CA LEU A 78 -1.96 -2.87 13.44
C LEU A 78 -3.20 -2.18 14.00
N THR A 79 -4.38 -2.69 13.66
CA THR A 79 -5.60 -2.29 14.39
C THR A 79 -5.48 -2.65 15.87
N ASP A 80 -6.40 -2.16 16.67
CA ASP A 80 -6.55 -2.54 18.08
C ASP A 80 -6.68 -4.06 18.29
N GLN A 81 -7.25 -4.75 17.32
CA GLN A 81 -7.41 -6.20 17.29
C GLN A 81 -6.22 -6.95 16.67
N GLY A 82 -5.18 -6.24 16.23
CA GLY A 82 -4.01 -6.83 15.56
C GLY A 82 -4.25 -7.17 14.09
N LEU A 83 -5.27 -6.59 13.46
CA LEU A 83 -5.61 -6.80 12.04
C LEU A 83 -4.83 -5.84 11.14
N PRO A 84 -4.83 -6.08 9.81
CA PRO A 84 -4.18 -5.21 8.84
C PRO A 84 -4.62 -3.75 8.94
N LEU A 85 -3.64 -2.86 8.77
CA LEU A 85 -3.80 -1.41 8.82
C LEU A 85 -2.92 -0.76 7.74
N GLY A 86 -3.55 0.03 6.87
CA GLY A 86 -2.93 0.94 5.91
C GLY A 86 -3.06 2.40 6.35
N LYS A 87 -2.05 3.23 6.06
CA LYS A 87 -2.01 4.64 6.48
C LYS A 87 -1.80 5.57 5.30
N VAL A 88 -2.68 6.56 5.20
CA VAL A 88 -2.66 7.55 4.13
C VAL A 88 -2.37 8.91 4.75
N PHE A 89 -1.19 9.48 4.49
CA PHE A 89 -0.79 10.77 5.05
C PHE A 89 -1.20 11.92 4.11
N ALA A 90 -2.49 12.19 4.04
CA ALA A 90 -3.09 13.12 3.07
C ALA A 90 -2.54 14.56 3.17
N GLY A 91 -2.19 15.03 4.36
CA GLY A 91 -1.53 16.35 4.53
C GLY A 91 -0.12 16.37 3.93
N THR A 92 0.63 15.29 4.05
CA THR A 92 1.93 15.13 3.38
C THR A 92 1.76 15.06 1.87
N ASP A 93 0.78 14.30 1.37
CA ASP A 93 0.47 14.25 -0.06
C ASP A 93 0.17 15.65 -0.61
N ILE A 94 -0.75 16.38 0.04
CA ILE A 94 -1.12 17.76 -0.33
C ILE A 94 0.09 18.70 -0.30
N GLN A 95 0.95 18.58 0.72
CA GLN A 95 2.15 19.43 0.86
C GLN A 95 3.13 19.23 -0.31
N TYR A 96 3.27 17.99 -0.81
CA TYR A 96 4.17 17.67 -1.91
C TYR A 96 3.50 17.70 -3.29
N GLY A 97 2.22 18.08 -3.36
CA GLY A 97 1.46 18.17 -4.60
C GLY A 97 1.02 16.82 -5.17
N SER A 98 1.02 15.77 -4.34
CA SER A 98 0.53 14.43 -4.68
C SER A 98 -0.96 14.29 -4.35
N GLN A 99 -1.62 13.35 -5.02
CA GLN A 99 -3.03 13.05 -4.81
C GLN A 99 -3.21 11.98 -3.73
N TRP A 100 -3.78 12.36 -2.58
CA TRP A 100 -4.00 11.43 -1.46
C TRP A 100 -4.84 10.19 -1.81
N THR A 101 -5.71 10.29 -2.83
CA THR A 101 -6.52 9.15 -3.28
C THR A 101 -5.67 8.08 -3.98
N VAL A 102 -4.57 8.48 -4.62
CA VAL A 102 -3.58 7.54 -5.20
C VAL A 102 -2.88 6.79 -4.07
N THR A 103 -2.40 7.49 -3.04
CA THR A 103 -1.84 6.88 -1.82
C THR A 103 -2.85 5.98 -1.12
N ALA A 104 -4.12 6.39 -1.03
CA ALA A 104 -5.18 5.60 -0.42
C ALA A 104 -5.44 4.28 -1.16
N SER A 105 -5.54 4.33 -2.49
CA SER A 105 -5.66 3.11 -3.29
C SER A 105 -4.42 2.23 -3.20
N HIS A 106 -3.23 2.81 -3.16
CA HIS A 106 -1.97 2.06 -3.03
C HIS A 106 -1.94 1.24 -1.74
N GLU A 107 -2.11 1.90 -0.60
CA GLU A 107 -2.13 1.22 0.71
C GLU A 107 -3.28 0.20 0.82
N LEU A 108 -4.42 0.47 0.18
CA LEU A 108 -5.56 -0.44 0.13
C LEU A 108 -5.23 -1.73 -0.63
N LEU A 109 -4.68 -1.62 -1.84
CA LEU A 109 -4.40 -2.78 -2.70
C LEU A 109 -3.22 -3.60 -2.16
N GLU A 110 -2.19 -2.96 -1.62
CA GLU A 110 -1.08 -3.68 -0.97
C GLU A 110 -1.50 -4.38 0.31
N MET A 111 -2.38 -3.76 1.10
CA MET A 111 -2.96 -4.41 2.28
C MET A 111 -3.82 -5.62 1.90
N LEU A 112 -4.50 -5.60 0.76
CA LEU A 112 -5.24 -6.75 0.24
C LEU A 112 -4.31 -7.85 -0.29
N GLY A 113 -3.25 -7.49 -1.02
CA GLY A 113 -2.31 -8.43 -1.63
C GLY A 113 -1.37 -9.12 -0.63
N ASP A 114 -0.92 -8.40 0.41
CA ASP A 114 -0.08 -8.94 1.48
C ASP A 114 -0.52 -8.40 2.86
N PRO A 115 -1.58 -8.99 3.46
CA PRO A 115 -2.17 -8.49 4.70
C PRO A 115 -1.22 -8.50 5.91
N ASP A 116 -0.28 -9.45 5.94
CA ASP A 116 0.62 -9.67 7.06
C ASP A 116 2.03 -9.10 6.82
N ILE A 117 2.28 -8.53 5.64
CA ILE A 117 3.57 -7.96 5.19
C ILE A 117 4.68 -9.02 5.25
N ASN A 118 4.33 -10.26 4.95
CA ASN A 118 5.20 -11.43 5.09
C ASN A 118 5.41 -12.18 3.77
N LEU A 119 4.67 -11.84 2.72
CA LEU A 119 4.79 -12.47 1.42
C LEU A 119 5.97 -11.89 0.65
N ALA A 120 6.58 -12.75 -0.18
CA ALA A 120 7.62 -12.37 -1.10
C ALA A 120 7.68 -13.34 -2.29
N ALA A 121 8.02 -12.83 -3.47
CA ALA A 121 8.31 -13.65 -4.64
C ALA A 121 9.79 -14.04 -4.64
N TYR A 122 10.05 -15.33 -4.85
CA TYR A 122 11.39 -15.91 -4.92
C TYR A 122 11.92 -15.87 -6.36
N VAL A 123 13.18 -15.44 -6.52
CA VAL A 123 13.91 -15.51 -7.79
C VAL A 123 15.33 -16.02 -7.54
N GLU A 124 15.69 -17.12 -8.19
CA GLU A 124 17.07 -17.62 -8.23
C GLU A 124 17.95 -16.66 -9.05
N GLN A 125 19.11 -16.32 -8.50
CA GLN A 125 20.09 -15.44 -9.14
C GLN A 125 21.13 -16.25 -9.92
N PRO A 126 21.70 -15.73 -11.02
CA PRO A 126 22.69 -16.45 -11.83
C PRO A 126 23.94 -16.92 -11.07
N ASN A 127 24.25 -16.30 -9.93
CA ASN A 127 25.38 -16.65 -9.07
C ASN A 127 25.04 -17.75 -8.04
N GLY A 128 23.86 -18.39 -8.15
CA GLY A 128 23.35 -19.37 -7.18
C GLY A 128 22.77 -18.76 -5.90
N GLY A 129 22.68 -17.44 -5.81
CA GLY A 129 22.00 -16.73 -4.73
C GLY A 129 20.48 -16.70 -4.91
N MET A 130 19.79 -16.17 -3.91
CA MET A 130 18.34 -15.94 -3.95
C MET A 130 18.05 -14.46 -3.77
N ARG A 131 17.08 -13.96 -4.53
CA ARG A 131 16.44 -12.67 -4.28
C ARG A 131 14.98 -12.88 -3.94
N LEU A 132 14.54 -12.27 -2.85
CA LEU A 132 13.13 -12.11 -2.52
C LEU A 132 12.69 -10.71 -2.92
N TYR A 133 11.56 -10.61 -3.62
CA TYR A 133 10.88 -9.35 -3.91
C TYR A 133 9.69 -9.22 -2.96
N ALA A 134 9.57 -8.09 -2.28
CA ALA A 134 8.42 -7.82 -1.42
C ALA A 134 7.14 -7.90 -2.26
N TYR A 135 6.07 -8.47 -1.69
CA TYR A 135 4.81 -8.68 -2.41
C TYR A 135 3.93 -7.41 -2.37
N GLU A 136 4.54 -6.27 -2.69
CA GLU A 136 3.93 -4.94 -2.71
C GLU A 136 3.45 -4.67 -4.14
N VAL A 137 2.13 -4.72 -4.35
CA VAL A 137 1.53 -4.84 -5.68
C VAL A 137 1.41 -3.50 -6.43
N CYS A 138 1.69 -2.37 -5.78
CA CYS A 138 1.58 -1.05 -6.40
C CYS A 138 2.97 -0.42 -6.64
N ASP A 139 3.92 -0.72 -5.76
CA ASP A 139 5.33 -0.30 -5.77
C ASP A 139 5.99 -0.16 -7.16
N ALA A 140 5.87 -1.18 -8.03
CA ALA A 140 6.56 -1.21 -9.32
C ALA A 140 6.08 -0.14 -10.33
N CYS A 141 4.83 0.33 -10.19
CA CYS A 141 4.15 1.27 -11.06
C CYS A 141 3.53 2.46 -10.29
N GLU A 142 3.99 2.71 -9.05
CA GLU A 142 3.28 3.59 -8.10
C GLU A 142 3.22 5.07 -8.51
N ALA A 143 4.14 5.51 -9.39
CA ALA A 143 4.30 6.92 -9.70
C ALA A 143 3.01 7.50 -10.27
N GLU A 144 2.58 8.66 -9.75
CA GLU A 144 1.27 9.26 -10.07
C GLU A 144 1.04 9.48 -11.58
N GLN A 145 2.09 9.63 -12.38
CA GLN A 145 2.01 9.72 -13.84
C GLN A 145 1.47 8.45 -14.53
N PHE A 146 1.46 7.30 -13.84
CA PHE A 146 0.88 6.04 -14.29
C PHE A 146 -0.48 5.75 -13.64
N ALA A 147 -0.91 6.57 -12.68
CA ALA A 147 -2.22 6.45 -12.06
C ALA A 147 -3.35 6.61 -13.11
N TYR A 148 -4.49 5.98 -12.85
CA TYR A 148 -5.66 6.03 -13.71
C TYR A 148 -6.90 6.48 -12.95
N LYS A 149 -8.00 6.72 -13.68
CA LYS A 149 -9.26 7.20 -13.08
C LYS A 149 -10.28 6.08 -12.96
N THR A 150 -10.84 5.95 -11.76
CA THR A 150 -12.04 5.15 -11.48
C THR A 150 -13.11 6.09 -10.92
N ASP A 151 -14.30 6.11 -11.53
CA ASP A 151 -15.39 7.03 -11.17
C ASP A 151 -14.97 8.50 -11.01
N GLY A 152 -14.03 8.95 -11.85
CA GLY A 152 -13.50 10.32 -11.85
C GLY A 152 -12.45 10.62 -10.77
N VAL A 153 -12.16 9.68 -9.86
CA VAL A 153 -11.11 9.78 -8.84
C VAL A 153 -9.83 9.15 -9.37
N LEU A 154 -8.68 9.82 -9.16
CA LEU A 154 -7.38 9.28 -9.53
C LEU A 154 -6.95 8.23 -8.49
N VAL A 155 -6.59 7.03 -8.97
CA VAL A 155 -6.18 5.88 -8.17
C VAL A 155 -4.90 5.27 -8.75
N THR A 156 -4.10 4.61 -7.90
CA THR A 156 -2.82 4.01 -8.30
C THR A 156 -3.01 2.89 -9.30
N ASP A 157 -2.01 2.71 -10.17
CA ASP A 157 -1.84 1.49 -10.94
C ASP A 157 -1.32 0.36 -10.05
N PHE A 158 -1.51 -0.89 -10.46
CA PHE A 158 -1.05 -2.06 -9.74
C PHE A 158 -0.64 -3.18 -10.69
N VAL A 159 0.31 -4.00 -10.26
CA VAL A 159 0.78 -5.15 -11.02
C VAL A 159 -0.14 -6.35 -10.86
N TYR A 160 -0.23 -7.17 -11.89
CA TYR A 160 -0.90 -8.48 -11.86
C TYR A 160 0.04 -9.55 -11.30
N PRO A 161 -0.48 -10.72 -10.88
CA PRO A 161 0.37 -11.82 -10.41
C PRO A 161 1.51 -12.18 -11.38
N ALA A 162 1.27 -12.02 -12.70
CA ALA A 162 2.25 -12.23 -13.76
C ALA A 162 3.56 -11.42 -13.59
N TRP A 163 3.53 -10.29 -12.89
CA TRP A 163 4.74 -9.51 -12.61
C TRP A 163 5.71 -10.26 -11.69
N PHE A 164 5.19 -11.09 -10.77
CA PHE A 164 5.98 -11.92 -9.85
C PHE A 164 6.34 -13.29 -10.44
N GLU A 165 5.92 -13.60 -11.67
CA GLU A 165 6.12 -14.90 -12.32
C GLU A 165 7.38 -14.90 -13.20
N SER A 166 8.51 -15.35 -12.67
CA SER A 166 9.83 -15.36 -13.34
C SER A 166 9.90 -16.17 -14.65
N PHE A 167 8.90 -16.99 -14.94
CA PHE A 167 8.82 -17.78 -16.17
C PHE A 167 8.17 -17.03 -17.36
N ARG A 168 7.54 -15.88 -17.12
CA ARG A 168 6.90 -15.09 -18.18
C ARG A 168 7.95 -14.40 -19.04
N LYS A 169 7.66 -14.29 -20.34
CA LYS A 169 8.49 -13.52 -21.29
C LYS A 169 7.94 -12.11 -21.43
N ALA A 170 8.80 -11.18 -21.86
CA ALA A 170 8.37 -9.85 -22.21
C ALA A 170 7.21 -9.89 -23.24
N GLY A 171 6.17 -9.09 -23.02
CA GLY A 171 4.98 -8.99 -23.87
C GLY A 171 4.10 -10.24 -23.93
N SER A 172 4.34 -11.24 -23.08
CA SER A 172 3.58 -12.51 -23.11
C SER A 172 2.18 -12.43 -22.50
N THR A 173 1.92 -11.39 -21.70
CA THR A 173 0.66 -11.15 -20.99
C THR A 173 0.61 -9.68 -20.55
N GLN A 174 -0.51 -9.26 -19.99
CA GLN A 174 -0.61 -8.02 -19.24
C GLN A 174 0.05 -8.20 -17.86
N PHE A 175 0.87 -7.24 -17.45
CA PHE A 175 1.62 -7.26 -16.19
C PHE A 175 1.13 -6.25 -15.16
N ASP A 176 0.40 -5.22 -15.58
CA ASP A 176 -0.17 -4.15 -14.77
C ASP A 176 -1.50 -3.67 -15.35
N ARG A 177 -2.31 -2.98 -14.54
CA ARG A 177 -3.67 -2.59 -14.94
C ARG A 177 -3.68 -1.62 -16.12
N GLU A 178 -2.69 -0.74 -16.25
CA GLU A 178 -2.57 0.23 -17.36
C GLU A 178 -1.66 -0.24 -18.51
N SER A 179 -1.21 -1.50 -18.51
CA SER A 179 -0.40 -2.11 -19.57
C SER A 179 0.88 -1.32 -19.91
N ARG A 180 1.53 -0.75 -18.88
CA ARG A 180 2.81 -0.03 -18.97
C ARG A 180 3.99 -0.93 -18.66
N VAL A 181 3.79 -1.97 -17.86
CA VAL A 181 4.79 -2.98 -17.56
C VAL A 181 4.75 -4.07 -18.63
N ASN A 182 5.92 -4.42 -19.16
CA ASN A 182 6.07 -5.33 -20.29
C ASN A 182 6.78 -6.63 -19.93
N GLU A 183 7.37 -6.77 -18.75
CA GLU A 183 8.05 -7.99 -18.30
C GLU A 183 8.02 -8.18 -16.77
N PRO A 184 8.23 -9.41 -16.26
CA PRO A 184 8.32 -9.67 -14.82
C PRO A 184 9.38 -8.82 -14.14
N PHE A 185 9.10 -8.42 -12.90
CA PHE A 185 10.03 -7.65 -12.05
C PHE A 185 10.50 -6.29 -12.63
N GLN A 186 9.88 -5.82 -13.72
CA GLN A 186 10.18 -4.51 -14.29
C GLN A 186 9.64 -3.40 -13.39
N LEU A 187 10.46 -2.38 -13.15
CA LEU A 187 10.08 -1.17 -12.43
C LEU A 187 9.94 -0.03 -13.42
N LEU A 188 8.81 0.68 -13.37
CA LEU A 188 8.61 1.90 -14.15
C LEU A 188 9.38 3.07 -13.54
N SER A 189 9.56 4.14 -14.30
CA SER A 189 10.21 5.36 -13.81
C SER A 189 9.44 5.95 -12.63
N GLY A 190 10.10 6.08 -11.48
CA GLY A 190 9.47 6.52 -10.23
C GLY A 190 8.88 5.39 -9.37
N GLY A 191 8.82 4.15 -9.87
CA GLY A 191 8.52 2.97 -9.06
C GLY A 191 9.75 2.39 -8.37
N TYR A 192 9.52 1.61 -7.32
CA TYR A 192 10.54 0.84 -6.63
C TYR A 192 10.00 -0.53 -6.21
N ILE A 193 10.85 -1.37 -5.62
CA ILE A 193 10.39 -2.57 -4.92
C ILE A 193 11.36 -2.92 -3.80
N GLY A 194 10.83 -3.43 -2.68
CA GLY A 194 11.65 -4.03 -1.63
C GLY A 194 12.31 -5.32 -2.10
N ILE A 195 13.62 -5.47 -1.84
CA ILE A 195 14.37 -6.71 -2.10
C ILE A 195 15.13 -7.20 -0.88
N PHE A 196 15.28 -8.52 -0.79
CA PHE A 196 16.17 -9.18 0.16
C PHE A 196 17.05 -10.18 -0.59
N ASP A 197 18.36 -9.95 -0.58
CA ASP A 197 19.34 -10.85 -1.20
C ASP A 197 19.91 -11.83 -0.18
N CYS A 198 19.98 -13.11 -0.53
CA CYS A 198 20.51 -14.16 0.32
C CYS A 198 21.63 -14.92 -0.42
N PRO A 199 22.76 -15.25 0.23
CA PRO A 199 23.07 -15.00 1.65
C PRO A 199 23.71 -13.62 1.94
N SER A 200 23.95 -12.80 0.92
CA SER A 200 24.80 -11.60 1.03
C SER A 200 24.10 -10.35 1.58
N GLY A 201 22.78 -10.34 1.72
CA GLY A 201 22.02 -9.18 2.14
C GLY A 201 21.98 -8.99 3.66
N ASN A 202 22.01 -7.73 4.10
CA ASN A 202 21.91 -7.33 5.50
C ASN A 202 20.48 -6.89 5.88
N GLY A 203 19.47 -7.52 5.28
CA GLY A 203 18.06 -7.15 5.44
C GLY A 203 17.42 -6.61 4.16
N TRP A 204 16.18 -6.14 4.30
CA TRP A 204 15.42 -5.54 3.21
C TRP A 204 16.03 -4.20 2.76
N THR A 205 16.30 -4.11 1.47
CA THR A 205 16.73 -2.89 0.76
C THR A 205 15.75 -2.60 -0.38
N GLN A 206 16.04 -1.60 -1.20
CA GLN A 206 15.17 -1.24 -2.32
C GLN A 206 15.98 -1.05 -3.58
N ILE A 207 15.34 -1.40 -4.70
CA ILE A 207 15.78 -1.03 -6.04
C ILE A 207 14.70 -0.17 -6.68
N THR A 208 15.11 0.74 -7.55
CA THR A 208 14.25 1.74 -8.18
C THR A 208 14.30 1.59 -9.70
N GLY A 209 13.21 1.89 -10.41
CA GLY A 209 13.21 1.91 -11.88
C GLY A 209 14.11 3.01 -12.47
N ASP A 210 14.27 4.10 -11.71
CA ASP A 210 15.22 5.16 -12.04
C ASP A 210 16.58 4.90 -11.38
N ARG A 211 17.69 5.00 -12.13
CA ARG A 211 19.06 5.07 -11.56
C ARG A 211 19.36 6.46 -10.94
N LYS A 212 18.38 7.08 -10.29
CA LYS A 212 18.53 8.41 -9.67
C LYS A 212 19.15 8.29 -8.28
N ALA A 213 19.82 9.35 -7.85
CA ALA A 213 20.41 9.44 -6.51
C ALA A 213 19.33 9.35 -5.42
N HIS A 214 19.69 8.74 -4.28
CA HIS A 214 18.81 8.64 -3.14
C HIS A 214 18.36 10.04 -2.63
N ARG A 215 17.08 10.19 -2.30
CA ARG A 215 16.43 11.42 -1.79
C ARG A 215 15.79 11.12 -0.45
N TYR A 216 15.68 12.12 0.41
CA TYR A 216 15.09 11.95 1.74
C TYR A 216 13.62 11.48 1.68
N SER A 217 12.88 11.94 0.68
CA SER A 217 11.50 11.51 0.40
C SER A 217 11.37 10.02 0.10
N MET A 218 12.47 9.32 -0.22
CA MET A 218 12.46 7.87 -0.42
C MET A 218 12.63 7.08 0.89
N ARG A 219 12.84 7.74 2.03
CA ARG A 219 12.81 7.05 3.33
C ARG A 219 11.39 6.57 3.63
N PRO A 220 11.21 5.31 4.05
CA PRO A 220 9.91 4.81 4.48
C PRO A 220 9.31 5.72 5.56
N PRO A 221 8.07 6.20 5.40
CA PRO A 221 7.34 6.81 6.50
C PRO A 221 7.26 5.84 7.68
N VAL A 222 7.35 6.34 8.91
CA VAL A 222 7.20 5.49 10.11
C VAL A 222 5.88 4.73 10.00
N GLY A 223 5.94 3.42 10.28
CA GLY A 223 4.94 2.36 10.08
C GLY A 223 4.07 2.39 8.84
N SER A 224 4.61 2.95 7.76
CA SER A 224 4.32 2.43 6.43
C SER A 224 4.60 0.93 6.38
N ARG A 225 4.02 0.25 5.40
CA ARG A 225 4.31 -1.18 5.16
C ARG A 225 5.80 -1.45 4.98
N ARG A 226 6.48 -0.51 4.30
CA ARG A 226 7.93 -0.52 4.04
C ARG A 226 8.79 -0.43 5.30
N GLU A 227 8.38 0.37 6.28
CA GLU A 227 9.08 0.45 7.56
C GLU A 227 8.85 -0.83 8.37
N ARG A 228 7.61 -1.32 8.42
CA ARG A 228 7.23 -2.56 9.12
C ARG A 228 7.97 -3.80 8.63
N ARG A 229 8.22 -3.93 7.32
CA ARG A 229 8.99 -5.06 6.76
C ARG A 229 10.45 -5.11 7.25
N ARG A 230 10.97 -3.99 7.76
CA ARG A 230 12.31 -3.88 8.36
C ARG A 230 12.29 -3.95 9.88
N THR A 231 11.10 -3.96 10.49
CA THR A 231 10.88 -3.97 11.93
C THR A 231 10.47 -5.39 12.36
N PRO A 232 11.18 -6.02 13.31
CA PRO A 232 10.80 -7.35 13.82
C PRO A 232 9.35 -7.38 14.31
N ARG A 233 8.65 -8.49 14.05
CA ARG A 233 7.19 -8.56 14.26
C ARG A 233 6.79 -8.34 15.72
N GLU A 234 7.63 -8.75 16.66
CA GLU A 234 7.46 -8.53 18.11
C GLU A 234 7.54 -7.06 18.53
N GLN A 235 8.04 -6.18 17.65
CA GLN A 235 8.13 -4.73 17.88
C GLN A 235 6.96 -3.96 17.26
N TRP A 236 6.05 -4.63 16.55
CA TRP A 236 4.87 -3.99 15.96
C TRP A 236 3.85 -3.62 17.03
N LEU A 237 3.28 -2.42 16.91
CA LEU A 237 2.39 -1.86 17.93
C LEU A 237 0.93 -1.89 17.47
N ARG A 238 -0.01 -2.23 18.37
CA ARG A 238 -1.45 -2.20 18.08
C ARG A 238 -2.03 -0.82 18.36
N SER A 239 -3.00 -0.40 17.55
CA SER A 239 -3.72 0.87 17.71
C SER A 239 -4.54 0.93 18.99
N GLU A 240 -4.65 2.13 19.59
CA GLU A 240 -5.58 2.36 20.70
C GLU A 240 -6.94 2.84 20.20
N ILE A 241 -8.02 2.25 20.72
CA ILE A 241 -9.36 2.82 20.56
C ILE A 241 -9.44 4.09 21.41
N LYS A 242 -9.59 5.27 20.79
CA LYS A 242 -9.98 6.49 21.52
C LYS A 242 -11.38 6.29 22.10
N LYS A 243 -11.48 5.84 23.36
CA LYS A 243 -12.75 5.84 24.10
C LYS A 243 -13.22 7.29 24.20
N ARG A 244 -14.44 7.60 23.78
CA ARG A 244 -15.06 8.90 24.10
C ARG A 244 -15.10 8.99 25.63
N THR A 245 -14.25 9.83 26.21
CA THR A 245 -14.46 10.34 27.56
C THR A 245 -15.83 11.04 27.54
N ARG A 246 -16.70 10.62 28.45
CA ARG A 246 -18.03 11.21 28.63
C ARG A 246 -17.93 12.67 29.04
#